data_AF-A0A164ZTC8-F1
#
_entry.id   AF-A0A164ZTC8-F1
#
_cell.length_a   1.000
_cell.length_b   1.000
_cell.length_c   1.000
_cell.angle_alpha   90.00
_cell.angle_beta   90.00
_cell.angle_gamma   90.00
#
_symmetry.space_group_name_H-M   'P 1'
#
loop_
_entity.id
_entity.type
_entity.pdbx_description
1 polymer ?
#
loop_
_entity_poly.entity_id
_entity_poly.type
_entity_poly.pdbx_seq_one_letter_code
_entity_poly.pdbx_strand_id
1 'polypeptide(L)'
;MAAPVQRHKANNSPTMFEDELPTEANVDNEHVHLEGGGTGDRFRDVRPKWVNPCGGILDDSGIDPDAPPLEDSEIAANAILDVDIALNQMESFKNDFVRSLFRMDFDEMVRTWAHFHYDWLPAYEAVPKAIGAQLVPRQLQALELGATLKKLYLAAQTIAVGLEQVILDRAVYGGDFLEQFAATENKLAMVLCSLQMAMIEKHVEPDADAVRQLMDNKYRDMRSASGRNLRDFVIVRDYINLLEYTHQVLQHFQNGPSGSQSS
;
A
#
# COMPACT_ATOMS: atom_id res chain seq x y z
N MET A 1 -60.73 30.57 -2.16
CA MET A 1 -60.64 29.62 -3.28
C MET A 1 -59.18 29.60 -3.72
N ALA A 2 -58.44 28.56 -3.33
CA ALA A 2 -56.99 28.46 -3.53
C ALA A 2 -56.69 27.50 -4.69
N ALA A 3 -55.83 27.92 -5.61
CA ALA A 3 -55.36 27.13 -6.75
C ALA A 3 -54.28 26.11 -6.31
N PRO A 4 -54.12 24.97 -7.01
CA PRO A 4 -53.22 23.91 -6.57
C PRO A 4 -51.77 24.18 -7.01
N VAL A 5 -50.84 23.90 -6.10
CA VAL A 5 -49.38 23.98 -6.29
C VAL A 5 -48.90 22.71 -7.02
N GLN A 6 -48.36 22.87 -8.24
CA GLN A 6 -47.61 21.82 -8.93
C GLN A 6 -46.22 21.69 -8.30
N ARG A 7 -45.91 20.51 -7.76
CA ARG A 7 -44.57 20.13 -7.31
C ARG A 7 -43.75 19.65 -8.50
N HIS A 8 -42.80 20.45 -8.95
CA HIS A 8 -41.70 19.96 -9.78
C HIS A 8 -40.67 19.28 -8.86
N LYS A 9 -40.53 17.95 -8.98
CA LYS A 9 -39.36 17.21 -8.50
C LYS A 9 -38.26 17.41 -9.54
N ALA A 10 -37.17 18.07 -9.17
CA ALA A 10 -35.93 18.04 -9.93
C ALA A 10 -35.13 16.81 -9.46
N ASN A 11 -35.18 15.74 -10.26
CA ASN A 11 -34.21 14.64 -10.22
C ASN A 11 -32.97 15.13 -10.96
N ASN A 12 -31.84 15.28 -10.27
CA ASN A 12 -30.52 15.36 -10.89
C ASN A 12 -29.58 14.44 -10.10
N SER A 13 -29.63 13.15 -10.41
CA SER A 13 -28.51 12.23 -10.13
C SER A 13 -27.64 12.19 -11.39
N PRO A 14 -26.31 12.37 -11.31
CA PRO A 14 -25.44 12.11 -12.44
C PRO A 14 -25.34 10.60 -12.64
N THR A 15 -25.96 10.10 -13.70
CA THR A 15 -25.73 8.75 -14.21
C THR A 15 -24.37 8.71 -14.89
N MET A 16 -23.33 8.30 -14.18
CA MET A 16 -22.12 7.75 -14.79
C MET A 16 -21.59 6.65 -13.86
N PHE A 17 -21.25 5.50 -14.47
CA PHE A 17 -20.60 4.32 -13.87
C PHE A 17 -21.50 3.33 -13.10
N GLU A 18 -22.44 2.67 -13.79
CA GLU A 18 -22.94 1.35 -13.33
C GLU A 18 -22.86 0.23 -14.39
N ASP A 19 -22.40 0.50 -15.63
CA ASP A 19 -22.40 -0.50 -16.72
C ASP A 19 -21.03 -1.13 -17.08
N GLU A 20 -20.00 -0.99 -16.24
CA GLU A 20 -18.70 -1.68 -16.46
C GLU A 20 -18.15 -2.38 -15.21
N LEU A 21 -19.02 -3.06 -14.46
CA LEU A 21 -18.56 -4.17 -13.62
C LEU A 21 -18.44 -5.41 -14.52
N PRO A 22 -17.27 -6.07 -14.61
CA PRO A 22 -17.17 -7.29 -15.39
C PRO A 22 -17.93 -8.41 -14.67
N THR A 23 -19.19 -8.62 -15.04
CA THR A 23 -19.90 -9.87 -14.80
C THR A 23 -19.24 -10.98 -15.60
N GLU A 24 -19.01 -12.12 -14.94
CA GLU A 24 -18.46 -13.33 -15.53
C GLU A 24 -19.16 -13.69 -16.85
N ALA A 25 -18.48 -13.51 -17.98
CA ALA A 25 -18.95 -14.00 -19.27
C ALA A 25 -17.77 -14.28 -20.22
N ASN A 26 -17.58 -15.57 -20.50
CA ASN A 26 -16.98 -16.20 -21.67
C ASN A 26 -15.87 -15.44 -22.41
N VAL A 27 -14.62 -15.80 -22.10
CA VAL A 27 -13.47 -15.52 -22.96
C VAL A 27 -13.48 -16.53 -24.11
N ASP A 28 -14.05 -16.14 -25.25
CA ASP A 28 -13.70 -16.77 -26.52
C ASP A 28 -12.25 -16.41 -26.85
N ASN A 29 -11.42 -17.45 -26.93
CA ASN A 29 -9.98 -17.37 -27.10
C ASN A 29 -9.63 -17.06 -28.57
N GLU A 30 -9.64 -15.79 -28.96
CA GLU A 30 -8.96 -15.34 -30.18
C GLU A 30 -7.56 -14.81 -29.84
N HIS A 31 -6.56 -15.66 -30.10
CA HIS A 31 -5.15 -15.32 -30.09
C HIS A 31 -4.84 -14.26 -31.15
N VAL A 32 -4.76 -12.99 -30.75
CA VAL A 32 -4.09 -11.96 -31.53
C VAL A 32 -2.65 -11.86 -31.06
N HIS A 33 -1.73 -12.41 -31.86
CA HIS A 33 -0.28 -12.22 -31.72
C HIS A 33 0.05 -10.74 -31.92
N LEU A 34 0.40 -10.04 -30.84
CA LEU A 34 1.10 -8.77 -30.92
C LEU A 34 2.59 -9.07 -30.95
N GLU A 35 3.16 -9.17 -32.16
CA GLU A 35 4.60 -9.10 -32.35
C GLU A 35 5.05 -7.66 -32.05
N GLY A 36 5.75 -7.51 -30.92
CA GLY A 36 6.32 -6.25 -30.44
C GLY A 36 7.36 -6.54 -29.36
N GLY A 37 8.61 -6.74 -29.79
CA GLY A 37 9.68 -7.31 -28.97
C GLY A 37 10.21 -6.44 -27.82
N GLY A 38 10.56 -7.11 -26.71
CA GLY A 38 11.88 -6.95 -26.09
C GLY A 38 12.02 -6.12 -24.82
N THR A 39 10.94 -5.58 -24.22
CA THR A 39 11.01 -4.79 -22.97
C THR A 39 10.37 -5.48 -21.76
N GLY A 40 9.28 -6.24 -21.94
CA GLY A 40 8.58 -6.93 -20.84
C GLY A 40 9.37 -8.06 -20.18
N ASP A 41 10.16 -8.82 -20.96
CA ASP A 41 10.95 -9.93 -20.43
C ASP A 41 12.15 -9.45 -19.59
N ARG A 42 12.81 -8.36 -19.99
CA ARG A 42 13.99 -7.84 -19.26
C ARG A 42 13.65 -7.31 -17.87
N PHE A 43 12.41 -6.85 -17.64
CA PHE A 43 11.98 -6.33 -16.34
C PHE A 43 11.73 -7.45 -15.32
N ARG A 44 11.32 -8.64 -15.78
CA ARG A 44 11.10 -9.81 -14.91
C ARG A 44 12.40 -10.36 -14.31
N ASP A 45 13.51 -10.20 -15.04
CA ASP A 45 14.84 -10.68 -14.63
C ASP A 45 15.56 -9.72 -13.66
N VAL A 46 15.08 -8.48 -13.51
CA VAL A 46 15.63 -7.55 -12.51
C VAL A 46 15.12 -7.94 -11.12
N ARG A 47 16.04 -8.05 -10.16
CA ARG A 47 15.71 -8.29 -8.75
C ARG A 47 14.68 -7.23 -8.28
N PRO A 48 13.53 -7.64 -7.74
CA PRO A 48 12.56 -6.68 -7.23
C PRO A 48 13.16 -5.81 -6.13
N LYS A 49 12.82 -4.52 -6.11
CA LYS A 49 13.37 -3.56 -5.12
C LYS A 49 12.99 -3.88 -3.67
N TRP A 50 11.92 -4.63 -3.47
CA TRP A 50 11.44 -5.05 -2.15
C TRP A 50 12.12 -6.32 -1.62
N VAL A 51 12.94 -6.99 -2.45
CA VAL A 51 13.75 -8.14 -2.04
C VAL A 51 15.12 -7.65 -1.63
N ASN A 52 15.45 -7.76 -0.34
CA ASN A 52 16.66 -7.21 0.26
C ASN A 52 16.81 -5.69 -0.02
N PRO A 53 15.86 -4.87 0.46
CA PRO A 53 15.77 -3.43 0.20
C PRO A 53 17.00 -2.64 0.66
N CYS A 54 17.76 -3.16 1.63
CA CYS A 54 18.98 -2.53 2.14
C CYS A 54 20.24 -2.82 1.28
N GLY A 55 20.14 -3.63 0.22
CA GLY A 55 21.24 -3.84 -0.73
C GLY A 55 22.31 -4.84 -0.29
N GLY A 56 22.03 -5.75 0.65
CA GLY A 56 22.92 -6.88 0.98
C GLY A 56 23.96 -6.63 2.07
N ILE A 57 23.77 -5.63 2.93
CA ILE A 57 24.60 -5.40 4.13
C ILE A 57 24.17 -6.35 5.27
N LEU A 58 23.91 -7.62 4.97
CA LEU A 58 23.54 -8.63 5.97
C LEU A 58 24.68 -9.60 6.29
N ASP A 59 25.72 -9.66 5.45
CA ASP A 59 26.87 -10.52 5.69
C ASP A 59 27.81 -9.94 6.77
N ASP A 60 27.61 -8.67 7.12
CA ASP A 60 28.28 -7.94 8.19
C ASP A 60 27.26 -6.95 8.75
N SER A 61 26.32 -7.44 9.58
CA SER A 61 25.16 -6.69 10.08
C SER A 61 25.50 -5.39 10.81
N GLY A 62 26.78 -5.02 10.96
CA GLY A 62 27.24 -3.80 11.64
C GLY A 62 26.91 -3.78 13.13
N ILE A 63 26.17 -4.78 13.61
CA ILE A 63 25.90 -5.05 15.00
C ILE A 63 27.21 -5.52 15.61
N ASP A 64 27.85 -4.59 16.32
CA ASP A 64 28.93 -4.90 17.22
C ASP A 64 28.41 -5.96 18.22
N PRO A 65 28.96 -7.19 18.24
CA PRO A 65 28.51 -8.23 19.16
C PRO A 65 28.71 -7.85 20.63
N ASP A 66 29.51 -6.81 20.91
CA ASP A 66 29.74 -6.27 22.24
C ASP A 66 28.81 -5.09 22.58
N ALA A 67 28.01 -4.59 21.63
CA ALA A 67 27.01 -3.55 21.89
C ALA A 67 25.81 -4.12 22.68
N PRO A 68 25.26 -3.36 23.65
CA PRO A 68 24.02 -3.75 24.31
C PRO A 68 22.87 -3.88 23.29
N PRO A 69 22.01 -4.90 23.39
CA PRO A 69 20.81 -5.00 22.58
C PRO A 69 19.94 -3.74 22.74
N LEU A 70 19.41 -3.24 21.63
CA LEU A 70 18.47 -2.12 21.67
C LEU A 70 17.13 -2.55 22.29
N GLU A 71 16.52 -1.64 23.04
CA GLU A 71 15.17 -1.84 23.57
C GLU A 71 14.13 -1.68 22.45
N ASP A 72 12.95 -2.31 22.62
CA ASP A 72 11.85 -2.23 21.64
C ASP A 72 11.46 -0.78 21.31
N SER A 73 11.60 0.12 22.29
CA SER A 73 11.33 1.54 22.12
C SER A 73 12.31 2.24 21.17
N GLU A 74 13.60 1.89 21.25
CA GLU A 74 14.66 2.43 20.40
C GLU A 74 14.56 1.88 18.99
N ILE A 75 14.33 0.56 18.87
CA ILE A 75 14.11 -0.12 17.59
C ILE A 75 12.92 0.51 16.86
N ALA A 76 11.80 0.70 17.57
CA ALA A 76 10.61 1.30 17.00
C ALA A 76 10.81 2.78 16.61
N ALA A 77 11.50 3.57 17.45
CA ALA A 77 11.80 4.97 17.15
C ALA A 77 12.60 5.14 15.85
N ASN A 78 13.58 4.27 15.61
CA ASN A 78 14.39 4.31 14.40
C ASN A 78 13.56 4.02 13.14
N ALA A 79 12.60 3.09 13.21
CA ALA A 79 11.74 2.73 12.09
C ALA A 79 10.63 3.77 11.81
N ILE A 80 10.14 4.51 12.82
CA ILE A 80 9.07 5.52 12.66
C ILE A 80 9.48 6.62 11.68
N LEU A 81 10.74 7.04 11.69
CA LEU A 81 11.21 8.17 10.87
C LEU A 81 10.94 7.95 9.37
N ASP A 82 11.23 6.77 8.85
CA ASP A 82 11.01 6.46 7.42
C ASP A 82 9.53 6.31 7.08
N VAL A 83 8.72 5.85 8.03
CA VAL A 83 7.26 5.77 7.89
C VAL A 83 6.65 7.17 7.84
N ASP A 84 7.12 8.10 8.69
CA ASP A 84 6.70 9.51 8.65
C ASP A 84 7.07 10.18 7.34
N ILE A 85 8.28 9.93 6.83
CA ILE A 85 8.72 10.46 5.53
C ILE A 85 7.79 9.95 4.41
N ALA A 86 7.42 8.67 4.44
CA ALA A 86 6.51 8.07 3.47
C ALA A 86 5.08 8.65 3.58
N LEU A 87 4.53 8.79 4.79
CA LEU A 87 3.21 9.38 5.02
C LEU A 87 3.15 10.83 4.55
N ASN A 88 4.14 11.65 4.91
CA ASN A 88 4.19 13.05 4.48
C ASN A 88 4.26 13.20 2.97
N GLN A 89 4.98 12.31 2.28
CA GLN A 89 5.00 12.27 0.83
C GLN A 89 3.61 11.95 0.27
N MET A 90 2.92 10.94 0.79
CA MET A 90 1.54 10.60 0.37
C MET A 90 0.56 11.76 0.58
N GLU A 91 0.62 12.44 1.73
CA GLU A 91 -0.24 13.60 2.01
C GLU A 91 -0.06 14.72 0.97
N SER A 92 1.17 14.90 0.47
CA SER A 92 1.46 15.92 -0.54
C SER A 92 0.90 15.65 -1.94
N PHE A 93 0.56 14.40 -2.29
CA PHE A 93 0.15 14.05 -3.66
C PHE A 93 -1.17 13.30 -3.80
N LYS A 94 -1.68 12.63 -2.75
CA LYS A 94 -2.84 11.72 -2.85
C LYS A 94 -4.08 12.39 -3.46
N ASN A 95 -4.33 13.65 -3.10
CA ASN A 95 -5.48 14.40 -3.59
C ASN A 95 -5.34 14.82 -5.04
N ASP A 96 -4.15 15.24 -5.48
CA ASP A 96 -3.92 15.63 -6.87
C ASP A 96 -4.04 14.42 -7.80
N PHE A 97 -3.48 13.29 -7.38
CA PHE A 97 -3.64 12.01 -8.07
C PHE A 97 -5.13 11.65 -8.23
N VAL A 98 -5.91 11.64 -7.15
CA VAL A 98 -7.33 11.25 -7.24
C VAL A 98 -8.18 12.27 -8.01
N ARG A 99 -7.98 13.57 -7.79
CA ARG A 99 -8.74 14.62 -8.49
C ARG A 99 -8.51 14.62 -9.99
N SER A 100 -7.28 14.37 -10.43
CA SER A 100 -6.94 14.33 -11.86
C SER A 100 -7.67 13.21 -12.60
N LEU A 101 -7.87 12.06 -11.95
CA LEU A 101 -8.47 10.87 -12.57
C LEU A 101 -9.99 10.76 -12.35
N PHE A 102 -10.48 11.10 -11.17
CA PHE A 102 -11.85 10.79 -10.74
C PHE A 102 -12.70 12.03 -10.47
N ARG A 103 -12.12 13.24 -10.47
CA ARG A 103 -12.81 14.50 -10.11
C ARG A 103 -13.43 14.47 -8.70
N MET A 104 -12.86 13.66 -7.82
CA MET A 104 -13.25 13.51 -6.41
C MET A 104 -12.06 13.83 -5.51
N ASP A 105 -12.34 14.09 -4.24
CA ASP A 105 -11.29 14.14 -3.21
C ASP A 105 -10.90 12.73 -2.78
N PHE A 106 -9.68 12.57 -2.24
CA PHE A 106 -9.17 11.26 -1.82
C PHE A 106 -10.13 10.58 -0.83
N ASP A 107 -10.60 11.30 0.19
CA ASP A 107 -11.50 10.76 1.21
C ASP A 107 -12.87 10.37 0.65
N GLU A 108 -13.33 11.05 -0.41
CA GLU A 108 -14.56 10.69 -1.11
C GLU A 108 -14.40 9.36 -1.84
N MET A 109 -13.31 9.19 -2.59
CA MET A 109 -13.00 7.91 -3.24
C MET A 109 -12.86 6.76 -2.23
N VAL A 110 -12.22 7.01 -1.09
CA VAL A 110 -12.11 6.03 0.00
C VAL A 110 -13.50 5.58 0.46
N ARG A 111 -14.43 6.53 0.69
CA ARG A 111 -15.81 6.19 1.12
C ARG A 111 -16.57 5.44 0.04
N THR A 112 -16.50 5.90 -1.21
CA THR A 112 -17.20 5.29 -2.36
C THR A 112 -16.78 3.83 -2.57
N TRP A 113 -15.49 3.55 -2.42
CA TRP A 113 -14.90 2.23 -2.68
C TRP A 113 -14.50 1.48 -1.41
N ALA A 114 -15.06 1.83 -0.25
CA ALA A 114 -14.68 1.26 1.04
C ALA A 114 -14.85 -0.28 1.12
N HIS A 115 -15.81 -0.83 0.38
CA HIS A 115 -16.13 -2.24 0.35
C HIS A 115 -15.29 -3.04 -0.66
N PHE A 116 -14.55 -2.36 -1.53
CA PHE A 116 -13.79 -2.99 -2.60
C PHE A 116 -12.34 -3.23 -2.16
N HIS A 117 -11.85 -4.45 -2.34
CA HIS A 117 -10.48 -4.86 -2.05
C HIS A 117 -10.09 -5.99 -3.01
N TYR A 118 -8.81 -6.06 -3.37
CA TYR A 118 -8.29 -7.16 -4.17
C TYR A 118 -7.71 -8.25 -3.27
N ASP A 119 -8.08 -9.50 -3.49
CA ASP A 119 -7.65 -10.64 -2.65
C ASP A 119 -6.12 -10.84 -2.55
N TRP A 120 -5.35 -10.27 -3.48
CA TRP A 120 -3.88 -10.35 -3.47
C TRP A 120 -3.20 -9.24 -2.67
N LEU A 121 -3.93 -8.19 -2.28
CA LEU A 121 -3.43 -7.12 -1.41
C LEU A 121 -3.41 -7.61 0.05
N PRO A 122 -2.73 -6.88 0.97
CA PRO A 122 -2.70 -7.29 2.37
C PRO A 122 -4.11 -7.35 2.95
N ALA A 123 -4.49 -8.53 3.43
CA ALA A 123 -5.80 -8.77 4.03
C ALA A 123 -5.97 -8.00 5.36
N TYR A 124 -7.21 -7.91 5.84
CA TYR A 124 -7.54 -7.20 7.07
C TYR A 124 -6.78 -7.77 8.29
N GLU A 125 -6.47 -9.06 8.32
CA GLU A 125 -5.71 -9.69 9.40
C GLU A 125 -4.26 -9.17 9.48
N ALA A 126 -3.70 -8.70 8.36
CA ALA A 126 -2.38 -8.07 8.31
C ALA A 126 -2.43 -6.58 8.70
N VAL A 127 -3.50 -5.88 8.32
CA VAL A 127 -3.73 -4.45 8.60
C VAL A 127 -5.14 -4.25 9.19
N PRO A 128 -5.35 -4.54 10.48
CA PRO A 128 -6.68 -4.63 11.12
C PRO A 128 -7.28 -3.26 11.48
N LYS A 129 -7.28 -2.33 10.53
CA LYS A 129 -7.91 -1.02 10.65
C LYS A 129 -8.38 -0.48 9.31
N ALA A 130 -9.33 0.44 9.36
CA ALA A 130 -9.64 1.31 8.24
C ALA A 130 -8.67 2.50 8.19
N ILE A 131 -8.50 3.08 7.01
CA ILE A 131 -7.73 4.31 6.83
C ILE A 131 -8.31 5.45 7.68
N GLY A 132 -7.45 6.25 8.30
CA GLY A 132 -7.79 7.30 9.25
C GLY A 132 -8.26 6.83 10.63
N ALA A 133 -8.52 5.52 10.83
CA ALA A 133 -8.94 5.00 12.13
C ALA A 133 -7.76 4.84 13.09
N GLN A 134 -8.02 5.03 14.39
CA GLN A 134 -7.08 4.70 15.45
C GLN A 134 -7.28 3.25 15.90
N LEU A 135 -6.19 2.54 16.16
CA LEU A 135 -6.22 1.22 16.80
C LEU A 135 -6.69 1.35 18.23
N VAL A 136 -7.51 0.40 18.69
CA VAL A 136 -7.92 0.41 20.09
C VAL A 136 -6.77 -0.10 20.97
N PRO A 137 -6.58 0.41 22.21
CA PRO A 137 -5.45 0.05 23.07
C PRO A 137 -5.29 -1.46 23.29
N ARG A 138 -6.40 -2.21 23.36
CA ARG A 138 -6.36 -3.68 23.51
C ARG A 138 -5.71 -4.37 22.30
N GLN A 139 -5.91 -3.86 21.09
CA GLN A 139 -5.26 -4.42 19.91
C GLN A 139 -3.75 -4.22 19.98
N LEU A 140 -3.32 -3.01 20.37
CA LEU A 140 -1.90 -2.65 20.51
C LEU A 140 -1.20 -3.47 21.60
N GLN A 141 -1.83 -3.60 22.77
CA GLN A 141 -1.27 -4.36 23.92
C GLN A 141 -1.10 -5.86 23.63
N ALA A 142 -1.79 -6.40 22.63
CA ALA A 142 -1.68 -7.81 22.25
C ALA A 142 -0.54 -8.08 21.25
N LEU A 143 0.16 -7.03 20.79
CA LEU A 143 1.23 -7.14 19.81
C LEU A 143 2.56 -7.52 20.48
N GLU A 144 3.35 -8.29 19.75
CA GLU A 144 4.76 -8.54 20.04
C GLU A 144 5.56 -7.98 18.85
N LEU A 145 6.63 -7.23 19.14
CA LEU A 145 7.31 -6.43 18.12
C LEU A 145 7.85 -7.29 16.98
N GLY A 146 8.57 -8.37 17.29
CA GLY A 146 9.17 -9.26 16.29
C GLY A 146 8.13 -9.87 15.33
N ALA A 147 7.09 -10.50 15.87
CA ALA A 147 5.98 -11.05 15.09
C ALA A 147 5.24 -9.99 14.27
N THR A 148 5.16 -8.76 14.79
CA THR A 148 4.51 -7.66 14.09
C THR A 148 5.38 -7.14 12.94
N LEU A 149 6.69 -7.00 13.14
CA LEU A 149 7.64 -6.59 12.10
C LEU A 149 7.58 -7.52 10.89
N LYS A 150 7.53 -8.84 11.10
CA LYS A 150 7.38 -9.82 10.02
C LYS A 150 6.13 -9.57 9.16
N LYS A 151 4.98 -9.36 9.81
CA LYS A 151 3.70 -9.11 9.13
C LYS A 151 3.73 -7.79 8.36
N LEU A 152 4.26 -6.74 8.98
CA LEU A 152 4.39 -5.42 8.34
C LEU A 152 5.32 -5.47 7.14
N TYR A 153 6.45 -6.19 7.25
CA TYR A 153 7.41 -6.36 6.16
C TYR A 153 6.76 -7.08 4.97
N LEU A 154 6.11 -8.22 5.19
CA LEU A 154 5.41 -8.93 4.11
C LEU A 154 4.29 -8.10 3.49
N ALA A 155 3.47 -7.41 4.30
CA ALA A 155 2.41 -6.53 3.79
C ALA A 155 2.99 -5.38 2.94
N ALA A 156 4.10 -4.79 3.35
CA ALA A 156 4.81 -3.76 2.59
C ALA A 156 5.37 -4.30 1.27
N GLN A 157 5.91 -5.52 1.25
CA GLN A 157 6.35 -6.17 0.02
C GLN A 157 5.18 -6.44 -0.93
N THR A 158 4.04 -6.88 -0.41
CA THR A 158 2.81 -7.07 -1.20
C THR A 158 2.35 -5.77 -1.85
N ILE A 159 2.39 -4.65 -1.13
CA ILE A 159 2.11 -3.33 -1.73
C ILE A 159 3.14 -2.97 -2.81
N ALA A 160 4.42 -3.28 -2.60
CA ALA A 160 5.49 -3.01 -3.56
C ALA A 160 5.25 -3.73 -4.90
N VAL A 161 4.73 -4.97 -4.87
CA VAL A 161 4.31 -5.70 -6.07
C VAL A 161 3.28 -4.91 -6.88
N GLY A 162 2.32 -4.28 -6.21
CA GLY A 162 1.32 -3.42 -6.83
C GLY A 162 1.92 -2.14 -7.40
N LEU A 163 2.72 -1.41 -6.61
CA LEU A 163 3.35 -0.16 -7.03
C LEU A 163 4.28 -0.32 -8.23
N GLU A 164 5.01 -1.44 -8.33
CA GLU A 164 5.81 -1.76 -9.52
C GLU A 164 4.92 -1.76 -10.77
N GLN A 165 3.73 -2.37 -10.70
CA GLN A 165 2.79 -2.37 -11.83
C GLN A 165 2.24 -0.97 -12.12
N VAL A 166 1.95 -0.15 -11.09
CA VAL A 166 1.49 1.25 -11.25
C VAL A 166 2.51 2.09 -12.04
N ILE A 167 3.80 1.90 -11.75
CA ILE A 167 4.92 2.58 -12.41
C ILE A 167 5.08 2.07 -13.84
N LEU A 168 5.07 0.75 -14.03
CA LEU A 168 5.19 0.12 -15.35
C LEU A 168 4.08 0.58 -16.30
N ASP A 169 2.83 0.60 -15.84
CA ASP A 169 1.70 1.01 -16.66
C ASP A 169 1.82 2.48 -17.10
N ARG A 170 2.31 3.37 -16.22
CA ARG A 170 2.56 4.78 -16.57
C ARG A 170 3.71 4.93 -17.56
N ALA A 171 4.77 4.15 -17.41
CA ALA A 171 5.89 4.16 -18.33
C ALA A 171 5.49 3.66 -19.74
N VAL A 172 4.56 2.68 -19.81
CA VAL A 172 4.12 2.06 -21.08
C VAL A 172 3.02 2.88 -21.76
N TYR A 173 1.95 3.23 -21.03
CA TYR A 173 0.77 3.87 -21.61
C TYR A 173 0.84 5.40 -21.60
N GLY A 174 1.85 5.96 -20.94
CA GLY A 174 1.87 7.38 -20.57
C GLY A 174 0.92 7.66 -19.41
N GLY A 175 1.23 8.67 -18.63
CA GLY A 175 0.39 9.09 -17.52
C GLY A 175 1.09 10.11 -16.63
N ASP A 176 0.29 10.94 -16.00
CA ASP A 176 0.78 11.87 -14.99
C ASP A 176 1.28 11.10 -13.76
N PHE A 177 2.04 11.79 -12.92
CA PHE A 177 2.50 11.32 -11.62
C PHE A 177 3.58 10.21 -11.63
N LEU A 178 4.22 9.90 -12.76
CA LEU A 178 5.27 8.87 -12.83
C LEU A 178 6.41 9.13 -11.82
N GLU A 179 6.87 10.37 -11.70
CA GLU A 179 7.92 10.75 -10.75
C GLU A 179 7.46 10.58 -9.29
N GLN A 180 6.21 10.93 -9.00
CA GLN A 180 5.60 10.79 -7.67
C GLN A 180 5.46 9.31 -7.30
N PHE A 181 5.07 8.45 -8.23
CA PHE A 181 5.02 7.00 -7.99
C PHE A 181 6.41 6.38 -7.85
N ALA A 182 7.39 6.82 -8.64
CA ALA A 182 8.78 6.40 -8.44
C ALA A 182 9.32 6.84 -7.07
N ALA A 183 8.98 8.05 -6.61
CA ALA A 183 9.30 8.50 -5.26
C ALA A 183 8.59 7.65 -4.19
N THR A 184 7.32 7.26 -4.43
CA THR A 184 6.54 6.39 -3.55
C THR A 184 7.19 5.02 -3.39
N GLU A 185 7.61 4.38 -4.50
CA GLU A 185 8.34 3.10 -4.47
C GLU A 185 9.67 3.22 -3.71
N ASN A 186 10.42 4.31 -3.91
CA ASN A 186 11.66 4.55 -3.17
C ASN A 186 11.42 4.74 -1.66
N LYS A 187 10.34 5.44 -1.26
CA LYS A 187 9.98 5.59 0.16
C LYS A 187 9.49 4.28 0.78
N LEU A 188 8.75 3.46 0.03
CA LEU A 188 8.41 2.12 0.47
C LEU A 188 9.66 1.25 0.64
N ALA A 189 10.65 1.34 -0.25
CA ALA A 189 11.93 0.65 -0.09
C ALA A 189 12.69 1.09 1.17
N MET A 190 12.66 2.39 1.51
CA MET A 190 13.20 2.89 2.79
C MET A 190 12.48 2.24 3.98
N VAL A 191 11.14 2.29 4.02
CA VAL A 191 10.35 1.65 5.09
C VAL A 191 10.64 0.15 5.21
N LEU A 192 10.71 -0.56 4.09
CA LEU A 192 11.06 -1.98 4.06
C LEU A 192 12.46 -2.22 4.65
N CYS A 193 13.43 -1.37 4.33
CA CYS A 193 14.77 -1.48 4.91
C CYS A 193 14.76 -1.24 6.43
N SER A 194 14.04 -0.24 6.92
CA SER A 194 13.97 0.05 8.37
C SER A 194 13.27 -1.08 9.14
N LEU A 195 12.21 -1.67 8.55
CA LEU A 195 11.58 -2.88 9.10
C LEU A 195 12.54 -4.08 9.10
N GLN A 196 13.34 -4.24 8.04
CA GLN A 196 14.35 -5.30 7.98
C GLN A 196 15.43 -5.11 9.05
N MET A 197 15.95 -3.89 9.21
CA MET A 197 16.91 -3.58 10.28
C MET A 197 16.32 -3.86 11.66
N ALA A 198 15.08 -3.43 11.91
CA ALA A 198 14.38 -3.73 13.16
C ALA A 198 14.24 -5.24 13.42
N MET A 199 14.00 -6.04 12.37
CA MET A 199 13.96 -7.51 12.50
C MET A 199 15.34 -8.09 12.85
N ILE A 200 16.44 -7.57 12.29
CA ILE A 200 17.80 -8.01 12.62
C ILE A 200 18.10 -7.71 14.10
N GLU A 201 17.80 -6.50 14.58
CA GLU A 201 17.96 -6.11 16.00
C GLU A 201 17.13 -7.01 16.93
N LYS A 202 15.95 -7.45 16.47
CA LYS A 202 15.09 -8.40 17.21
C LYS A 202 15.50 -9.87 17.04
N HIS A 203 16.53 -10.17 16.24
CA HIS A 203 16.95 -11.51 15.85
C HIS A 203 15.80 -12.36 15.28
N VAL A 204 14.96 -11.74 14.45
CA VAL A 204 13.83 -12.39 13.79
C VAL A 204 14.06 -12.43 12.29
N GLU A 205 13.84 -13.59 11.68
CA GLU A 205 13.93 -13.72 10.23
C GLU A 205 12.60 -13.36 9.56
N PRO A 206 12.64 -12.67 8.39
CA PRO A 206 11.44 -12.43 7.60
C PRO A 206 10.82 -13.75 7.13
N ASP A 207 9.52 -13.73 6.84
CA ASP A 207 8.90 -14.81 6.06
C ASP A 207 9.36 -14.75 4.60
N ALA A 208 8.93 -15.72 3.79
CA ALA A 208 9.27 -15.73 2.37
C ALA A 208 8.82 -14.44 1.67
N ASP A 209 9.72 -13.85 0.88
CA ASP A 209 9.46 -12.59 0.18
C ASP A 209 8.25 -12.70 -0.75
N ALA A 210 7.48 -11.61 -0.86
CA ALA A 210 6.42 -11.53 -1.85
C ALA A 210 6.97 -11.63 -3.27
N VAL A 211 6.37 -12.48 -4.10
CA VAL A 211 6.74 -12.64 -5.51
C VAL A 211 5.82 -11.82 -6.42
N ARG A 212 6.31 -11.42 -7.60
CA ARG A 212 5.50 -10.67 -8.59
C ARG A 212 4.19 -11.42 -8.93
N GLN A 213 4.25 -12.74 -9.02
CA GLN A 213 3.10 -13.59 -9.36
C GLN A 213 1.97 -13.54 -8.32
N LEU A 214 2.19 -12.93 -7.15
CA LEU A 214 1.13 -12.65 -6.17
C LEU A 214 -0.01 -11.84 -6.79
N MET A 215 0.34 -10.86 -7.64
CA MET A 215 -0.63 -10.12 -8.43
C MET A 215 -0.85 -10.85 -9.76
N ASP A 216 -2.02 -11.46 -9.92
CA ASP A 216 -2.39 -12.20 -11.12
C ASP A 216 -2.30 -11.36 -12.41
N ASN A 217 -2.03 -12.03 -13.53
CA ASN A 217 -1.97 -11.41 -14.85
C ASN A 217 -3.25 -10.63 -15.22
N LYS A 218 -4.44 -11.08 -14.76
CA LYS A 218 -5.70 -10.35 -15.01
C LYS A 218 -5.69 -8.93 -14.44
N TYR A 219 -4.93 -8.68 -13.38
CA TYR A 219 -4.78 -7.36 -12.79
C TYR A 219 -3.61 -6.58 -13.41
N ARG A 220 -2.61 -7.27 -13.97
CA ARG A 220 -1.44 -6.67 -14.63
C ARG A 220 -1.75 -6.24 -16.05
N ASP A 221 -2.46 -7.06 -16.79
CA ASP A 221 -2.73 -6.90 -18.23
C ASP A 221 -4.06 -6.15 -18.50
N MET A 222 -4.47 -5.27 -17.58
CA MET A 222 -5.70 -4.50 -17.70
C MET A 222 -5.61 -3.51 -18.86
N ARG A 223 -6.45 -3.69 -19.89
CA ARG A 223 -6.47 -2.82 -21.08
C ARG A 223 -7.18 -1.49 -20.85
N SER A 224 -8.24 -1.46 -20.03
CA SER A 224 -9.01 -0.23 -19.80
C SER A 224 -8.25 0.73 -18.88
N ALA A 225 -8.19 2.01 -19.28
CA ALA A 225 -7.59 3.05 -18.44
C ALA A 225 -8.36 3.20 -17.13
N SER A 226 -9.69 3.16 -17.16
CA SER A 226 -10.55 3.22 -15.97
C SER A 226 -10.26 2.08 -14.98
N GLY A 227 -10.06 0.86 -15.49
CA GLY A 227 -9.72 -0.30 -14.66
C GLY A 227 -8.35 -0.16 -13.99
N ARG A 228 -7.33 0.26 -14.75
CA ARG A 228 -6.01 0.56 -14.19
C ARG A 228 -6.07 1.68 -13.16
N ASN A 229 -6.77 2.77 -13.45
CA ASN A 229 -6.91 3.90 -12.53
C ASN A 229 -7.54 3.47 -11.19
N LEU A 230 -8.62 2.69 -11.24
CA LEU A 230 -9.26 2.17 -10.02
C LEU A 230 -8.31 1.25 -9.25
N ARG A 231 -7.61 0.36 -9.95
CA ARG A 231 -6.62 -0.53 -9.35
C ARG A 231 -5.51 0.24 -8.63
N ASP A 232 -4.95 1.23 -9.30
CA ASP A 232 -3.90 2.09 -8.76
C ASP A 232 -4.38 2.87 -7.53
N PHE A 233 -5.62 3.37 -7.58
CA PHE A 233 -6.24 4.00 -6.41
C PHE A 233 -6.34 3.04 -5.21
N VAL A 234 -6.79 1.81 -5.42
CA VAL A 234 -6.90 0.82 -4.35
C VAL A 234 -5.54 0.46 -3.76
N ILE A 235 -4.50 0.31 -4.61
CA ILE A 235 -3.11 0.11 -4.16
C ILE A 235 -2.63 1.28 -3.31
N VAL A 236 -2.88 2.52 -3.75
CA VAL A 236 -2.51 3.73 -3.00
C VAL A 236 -3.26 3.83 -1.67
N ARG A 237 -4.57 3.53 -1.67
CA ARG A 237 -5.38 3.52 -0.44
C ARG A 237 -4.83 2.53 0.57
N ASP A 238 -4.55 1.31 0.14
CA ASP A 238 -4.08 0.24 1.03
C ASP A 238 -2.63 0.51 1.48
N TYR A 239 -1.81 1.16 0.65
CA TYR A 239 -0.49 1.66 1.04
C TYR A 239 -0.57 2.69 2.18
N ILE A 240 -1.42 3.71 2.06
CA ILE A 240 -1.58 4.72 3.12
C ILE A 240 -2.12 4.07 4.40
N ASN A 241 -3.10 3.17 4.29
CA ASN A 241 -3.63 2.47 5.44
C ASN A 241 -2.56 1.63 6.17
N LEU A 242 -1.70 0.95 5.40
CA LEU A 242 -0.55 0.21 5.92
C LEU A 242 0.45 1.15 6.62
N LEU A 243 0.81 2.28 6.02
CA LEU A 243 1.72 3.23 6.66
C LEU A 243 1.16 3.78 7.98
N GLU A 244 -0.12 4.16 8.01
CA GLU A 244 -0.78 4.61 9.23
C GLU A 244 -0.81 3.51 10.31
N TYR A 245 -1.05 2.25 9.91
CA TYR A 245 -1.04 1.11 10.82
C TYR A 245 0.37 0.88 11.39
N THR A 246 1.37 0.79 10.53
CA THR A 246 2.79 0.67 10.90
C THR A 246 3.17 1.78 11.88
N HIS A 247 2.82 3.03 11.58
CA HIS A 247 3.12 4.16 12.45
C HIS A 247 2.49 4.02 13.84
N GLN A 248 1.19 3.68 13.94
CA GLN A 248 0.53 3.52 15.24
C GLN A 248 1.10 2.33 16.05
N VAL A 249 1.45 1.24 15.38
CA VAL A 249 2.11 0.08 16.01
C VAL A 249 3.47 0.46 16.55
N LEU A 250 4.33 1.09 15.73
CA LEU A 250 5.68 1.45 16.17
C LEU A 250 5.62 2.53 17.27
N GLN A 251 4.70 3.50 17.18
CA GLN A 251 4.49 4.46 18.27
C GLN A 251 4.08 3.79 19.58
N HIS A 252 3.33 2.69 19.54
CA HIS A 252 3.02 1.94 20.76
C HIS A 252 4.28 1.37 21.40
N PHE A 253 5.16 0.75 20.62
CA PHE A 253 6.42 0.21 21.13
C PHE A 253 7.39 1.30 21.58
N GLN A 254 7.48 2.42 20.85
CA GLN A 254 8.28 3.58 21.23
C GLN A 254 7.89 4.13 22.61
N ASN A 255 6.59 4.28 22.86
CA ASN A 255 6.09 4.86 24.11
C ASN A 255 6.03 3.84 25.26
N GLY A 256 6.27 2.56 24.97
CA GLY A 256 6.01 1.44 25.88
C GLY A 256 4.51 1.23 26.16
N PRO A 257 4.14 0.19 26.92
CA PRO A 257 2.78 0.02 27.39
C PRO A 257 2.38 1.25 28.21
N SER A 258 1.50 2.06 27.65
CA SER A 258 0.93 3.29 28.21
C SER A 258 0.89 3.30 29.74
N GLY A 259 1.85 3.99 30.36
CA GLY A 259 1.83 4.47 31.74
C GLY A 259 1.64 3.42 32.83
N SER A 260 2.74 2.90 33.37
CA SER A 260 2.87 2.81 34.83
C SER A 260 2.76 4.22 35.41
N GLN A 261 1.53 4.72 35.58
CA GLN A 261 1.29 5.84 36.47
C GLN A 261 1.66 5.38 37.87
N SER A 262 2.87 5.74 38.29
CA SER A 262 3.24 5.88 39.68
C SER A 262 2.45 7.05 40.26
N SER A 263 1.46 6.74 41.10
CA SER A 263 0.92 7.61 42.14
C SER A 263 0.36 6.75 43.26
#